data_AF-A0A6J4LSR6-F1
#
_entry.id   AF-A0A6J4LSR6-F1
#
_cell.length_a   1.000
_cell.length_b   1.000
_cell.length_c   1.000
_cell.angle_alpha   90.00
_cell.angle_beta   90.00
_cell.angle_gamma   90.00
#
_symmetry.space_group_name_H-M   'P 1'
#
loop_
_entity.id
_entity.type
_entity.pdbx_description
1 polymer ?
#
loop_
_entity_poly.entity_id
_entity_poly.type
_entity_poly.pdbx_seq_one_letter_code
_entity_poly.pdbx_strand_id
1 'polypeptide(L)'
;MRDDVDEHIAATTGGADVVLRTFAVRARFRRPAPSAAQAQVGVREELAPVAGLYDDLVVEPQEPDGRWAVDVRFVVTSLDGELAVRGVSDSLREVGLVPDETWLAERLP
;
A
#
# COMPACT_ATOMS: atom_id res chain seq x y z
N MET A 1 -22.54 16.42 56.24
CA MET A 1 -23.10 15.16 55.73
C MET A 1 -23.13 15.34 54.22
N ARG A 2 -22.10 14.94 53.48
CA ARG A 2 -21.03 13.96 53.75
C ARG A 2 -21.56 12.54 54.00
N ASP A 3 -21.32 11.57 53.11
CA ASP A 3 -20.93 11.71 51.69
C ASP A 3 -22.00 11.09 50.75
N ASP A 4 -22.01 9.85 50.22
CA ASP A 4 -21.06 8.73 50.26
C ASP A 4 -21.20 7.86 48.97
N VAL A 5 -20.22 7.98 48.04
CA VAL A 5 -19.65 6.88 47.22
C VAL A 5 -20.38 6.33 45.98
N ASP A 6 -19.56 5.94 44.98
CA ASP A 6 -19.80 5.23 43.72
C ASP A 6 -21.19 4.65 43.39
N GLU A 7 -21.71 5.03 42.21
CA GLU A 7 -22.19 4.01 41.27
C GLU A 7 -21.18 3.88 40.11
N HIS A 8 -20.64 2.67 39.98
CA HIS A 8 -19.46 2.35 39.18
C HIS A 8 -19.82 2.37 37.67
N ILE A 9 -19.41 3.43 36.94
CA ILE A 9 -19.37 3.36 35.47
C ILE A 9 -18.26 2.37 35.11
N ALA A 10 -18.64 1.11 34.91
CA ALA A 10 -17.73 0.03 34.57
C ALA A 10 -17.02 0.38 33.26
N ALA A 11 -15.75 0.77 33.36
CA ALA A 11 -14.95 1.15 32.22
C ALA A 11 -14.78 -0.05 31.28
N THR A 12 -15.45 -0.02 30.13
CA THR A 12 -15.29 -1.00 29.05
C THR A 12 -13.97 -0.79 28.31
N THR A 13 -12.87 -0.64 29.05
CA THR A 13 -11.49 -0.62 28.56
C THR A 13 -11.00 -2.04 28.26
N GLY A 14 -11.86 -2.84 27.62
CA GLY A 14 -11.47 -4.02 26.85
C GLY A 14 -10.84 -3.62 25.52
N GLY A 15 -10.00 -2.58 25.53
CA GLY A 15 -9.27 -2.11 24.37
C GLY A 15 -8.21 -3.14 24.02
N ALA A 16 -8.49 -3.95 22.99
CA ALA A 16 -7.47 -4.80 22.39
C ALA A 16 -6.32 -3.89 21.92
N ASP A 17 -5.10 -4.18 22.36
CA ASP A 17 -3.92 -3.41 21.98
C ASP A 17 -3.66 -3.60 20.48
N VAL A 18 -3.93 -2.55 19.69
CA VAL A 18 -3.91 -2.60 18.23
C VAL A 18 -2.47 -2.43 17.75
N VAL A 19 -1.70 -3.53 17.80
CA VAL A 19 -0.30 -3.56 17.34
C VAL A 19 -0.23 -3.43 15.82
N LEU A 20 -0.20 -2.17 15.37
CA LEU A 20 0.13 -1.79 14.01
C LEU A 20 1.57 -2.17 13.66
N ARG A 21 1.80 -2.46 12.38
CA ARG A 21 3.07 -2.94 11.81
C ARG A 21 3.32 -2.32 10.45
N THR A 22 4.58 -2.13 10.11
CA THR A 22 4.98 -1.58 8.81
C THR A 22 5.20 -2.70 7.80
N PHE A 23 4.69 -2.52 6.58
CA PHE A 23 4.80 -3.49 5.48
C PHE A 23 5.24 -2.76 4.22
N ALA A 24 6.06 -3.43 3.39
CA ALA A 24 6.27 -3.02 2.01
C ALA A 24 5.40 -3.89 1.09
N VAL A 25 4.55 -3.22 0.33
CA VAL A 25 3.69 -3.81 -0.72
C VAL A 25 4.28 -3.41 -2.06
N ARG A 26 4.24 -4.31 -3.06
CA ARG A 26 4.52 -3.97 -4.45
C ARG A 26 3.26 -4.06 -5.30
N ALA A 27 3.13 -3.14 -6.25
CA ALA A 27 2.19 -3.20 -7.35
C ALA A 27 2.95 -3.20 -8.68
N ARG A 28 2.55 -4.07 -9.62
CA ARG A 28 3.18 -4.21 -10.94
C ARG A 28 2.27 -3.67 -12.03
N PHE A 29 2.82 -2.82 -12.88
CA PHE A 29 2.16 -2.30 -14.07
C PHE A 29 2.91 -2.77 -15.33
N ARG A 30 2.25 -3.52 -16.20
CA ARG A 30 2.82 -4.00 -17.48
C ARG A 30 2.29 -3.18 -18.65
N ARG A 31 3.18 -2.49 -19.36
CA ARG A 31 2.77 -1.64 -20.49
C ARG A 31 3.68 -1.78 -21.72
N PRO A 32 3.13 -1.66 -22.94
CA PRO A 32 3.96 -1.42 -24.11
C PRO A 32 4.63 -0.05 -23.99
N ALA A 33 5.94 0.00 -24.21
CA ALA A 33 6.71 1.24 -24.27
C ALA A 33 7.97 1.03 -25.14
N PRO A 34 8.48 2.08 -25.82
CA PRO A 34 9.68 1.95 -26.66
C PRO A 34 10.98 1.79 -25.86
N SER A 35 10.96 2.01 -24.53
CA SER A 35 12.10 1.77 -23.63
C SER A 35 11.68 1.70 -22.16
N ALA A 36 12.53 1.13 -21.32
CA ALA A 36 12.38 1.11 -19.86
C ALA A 36 12.09 2.51 -19.27
N ALA A 37 12.83 3.53 -19.72
CA ALA A 37 12.66 4.90 -19.24
C ALA A 37 11.28 5.48 -19.62
N GLN A 38 10.75 5.13 -20.80
CA GLN A 38 9.41 5.56 -21.22
C GLN A 38 8.30 4.79 -20.46
N ALA A 39 8.53 3.52 -20.11
CA ALA A 39 7.63 2.79 -19.21
C ALA A 39 7.59 3.42 -17.80
N GLN A 40 8.77 3.77 -17.25
CA GLN A 40 8.91 4.45 -15.97
C GLN A 40 8.23 5.82 -15.94
N VAL A 41 8.38 6.63 -17.00
CA VAL A 41 7.70 7.93 -17.11
C VAL A 41 6.18 7.76 -17.13
N GLY A 42 5.65 6.89 -17.99
CA GLY A 42 4.20 6.69 -18.08
C GLY A 42 3.56 6.20 -16.78
N VAL A 43 4.23 5.31 -16.04
CA VAL A 43 3.73 4.85 -14.72
C VAL A 43 3.85 5.96 -13.66
N ARG A 44 4.89 6.81 -13.70
CA ARG A 44 4.99 7.99 -12.81
C ARG A 44 3.94 9.07 -13.10
N GLU A 45 3.60 9.27 -14.36
CA GLU A 45 2.54 10.20 -14.78
C GLU A 45 1.15 9.70 -14.34
N GLU A 46 0.88 8.40 -14.49
CA GLU A 46 -0.34 7.76 -13.96
C GLU A 46 -0.42 7.79 -12.44
N LEU A 47 0.69 7.54 -11.73
CA LEU A 47 0.76 7.61 -10.26
C LEU A 47 0.84 9.04 -9.70
N ALA A 48 0.83 10.09 -10.53
CA ALA A 48 0.91 11.47 -10.06
C ALA A 48 -0.14 11.85 -8.98
N PRO A 49 -1.40 11.35 -9.00
CA PRO A 49 -2.37 11.56 -7.93
C PRO A 49 -1.99 10.93 -6.58
N VAL A 50 -1.10 9.93 -6.58
CA VAL A 50 -0.66 9.16 -5.40
C VAL A 50 0.86 9.24 -5.18
N ALA A 51 1.51 10.29 -5.71
CA ALA A 51 2.97 10.46 -5.67
C ALA A 51 3.60 10.56 -4.26
N GLY A 52 2.79 10.72 -3.22
CA GLY A 52 3.21 10.67 -1.81
C GLY A 52 2.97 9.33 -1.10
N LEU A 53 2.45 8.30 -1.78
CA LEU A 53 2.12 6.99 -1.19
C LEU A 53 3.13 5.88 -1.53
N TYR A 54 3.94 6.05 -2.59
CA TYR A 54 4.97 5.11 -2.99
C TYR A 54 6.38 5.65 -2.67
N ASP A 55 7.32 4.77 -2.29
CA ASP A 55 8.69 5.14 -1.90
C ASP A 55 9.73 4.86 -2.98
N ASP A 56 9.52 3.82 -3.80
CA ASP A 56 10.42 3.40 -4.88
C ASP A 56 9.66 2.91 -6.12
N LEU A 57 10.33 2.96 -7.28
CA LEU A 57 9.80 2.45 -8.55
C LEU A 57 10.94 1.91 -9.43
N VAL A 58 10.93 0.60 -9.62
CA VAL A 58 11.91 -0.18 -10.40
C VAL A 58 11.30 -0.59 -11.74
N VAL A 59 12.12 -0.65 -12.79
CA VAL A 59 11.73 -1.24 -14.09
C VAL A 59 12.44 -2.57 -14.25
N GLU A 60 11.68 -3.63 -14.44
CA GLU A 60 12.20 -4.97 -14.70
C GLU A 60 12.59 -5.11 -16.20
N PRO A 61 13.38 -6.14 -16.58
CA PRO A 61 13.66 -6.44 -17.98
C PRO A 61 12.38 -6.61 -18.81
N GLN A 62 12.43 -6.24 -20.10
CA GLN A 62 11.29 -6.35 -21.01
C GLN A 62 10.81 -7.82 -21.10
N GLU A 63 9.51 -8.03 -20.93
CA GLU A 63 8.89 -9.34 -21.03
C GLU A 63 8.87 -9.82 -22.50
N PRO A 64 8.84 -11.14 -22.78
CA PRO A 64 8.89 -11.68 -24.15
C PRO A 64 7.75 -11.27 -25.08
N ASP A 65 6.67 -10.68 -24.55
CA ASP A 65 5.55 -10.12 -25.31
C ASP A 65 5.78 -8.65 -25.75
N GLY A 66 6.92 -8.05 -25.35
CA GLY A 66 7.30 -6.68 -25.65
C GLY A 66 6.83 -5.64 -24.63
N ARG A 67 6.13 -6.02 -23.56
CA ARG A 67 5.79 -5.12 -22.45
C ARG A 67 6.95 -4.94 -21.49
N TRP A 68 6.99 -3.79 -20.82
CA TRP A 68 7.84 -3.53 -19.68
C TRP A 68 7.02 -3.69 -18.40
N ALA A 69 7.51 -4.49 -17.45
CA ALA A 69 6.97 -4.55 -16.10
C ALA A 69 7.63 -3.46 -15.24
N VAL A 70 6.81 -2.69 -14.52
CA VAL A 70 7.23 -1.64 -13.61
C VAL A 70 6.70 -1.96 -12.22
N ASP A 71 7.62 -2.17 -11.27
CA ASP A 71 7.33 -2.50 -9.88
C ASP A 71 7.38 -1.23 -9.03
N VAL A 72 6.27 -0.93 -8.36
CA VAL A 72 6.08 0.27 -7.54
C VAL A 72 5.95 -0.18 -6.08
N ARG A 73 6.79 0.35 -5.20
CA ARG A 73 6.84 -0.02 -3.77
C ARG A 73 6.06 0.99 -2.94
N PHE A 74 5.23 0.50 -2.03
CA PHE A 74 4.43 1.29 -1.10
C PHE A 74 4.78 0.83 0.32
N VAL A 75 5.16 1.76 1.20
CA VAL A 75 5.41 1.50 2.62
C VAL A 75 4.19 1.93 3.42
N VAL A 76 3.48 0.96 3.99
CA VAL A 76 2.19 1.17 4.65
C VAL A 76 2.15 0.56 6.05
N THR A 77 1.44 1.24 6.95
CA THR A 77 1.20 0.78 8.33
C THR A 77 -0.17 0.10 8.40
N SER A 78 -0.21 -1.15 8.84
CA SER A 78 -1.41 -2.01 8.84
C SER A 78 -1.43 -2.94 10.07
N LEU A 79 -2.54 -3.63 10.32
CA LEU A 79 -2.63 -4.72 11.29
C LEU A 79 -1.82 -5.95 10.80
N ASP A 80 -1.99 -6.27 9.52
CA ASP A 80 -1.41 -7.42 8.84
C ASP A 80 -1.11 -7.12 7.36
N GLY A 81 -0.46 -8.08 6.69
CA GLY A 81 -0.03 -7.95 5.31
C GLY A 81 -1.15 -8.10 4.26
N GLU A 82 -2.28 -8.75 4.57
CA GLU A 82 -3.41 -8.85 3.66
C GLU A 82 -4.14 -7.51 3.57
N LEU A 83 -4.41 -6.89 4.73
CA LEU A 83 -4.96 -5.55 4.82
C LEU A 83 -4.00 -4.48 4.25
N ALA A 84 -2.69 -4.69 4.32
CA ALA A 84 -1.71 -3.83 3.66
C ALA A 84 -1.83 -3.88 2.12
N VAL A 85 -1.83 -5.10 1.55
CA VAL A 85 -1.98 -5.33 0.10
C VAL A 85 -3.32 -4.82 -0.40
N ARG A 86 -4.39 -5.05 0.37
CA ARG A 86 -5.73 -4.56 0.06
C ARG A 86 -5.79 -3.04 0.11
N GLY A 87 -5.27 -2.40 1.15
CA GLY A 87 -5.26 -0.94 1.29
C GLY A 87 -4.60 -0.24 0.10
N VAL A 88 -3.41 -0.71 -0.31
CA VAL A 88 -2.71 -0.20 -1.52
C VAL A 88 -3.53 -0.46 -2.79
N SER A 89 -4.13 -1.64 -2.93
CA SER A 89 -4.97 -1.98 -4.09
C SER A 89 -6.23 -1.11 -4.18
N ASP A 90 -6.86 -0.81 -3.04
CA ASP A 90 -8.07 0.01 -2.97
C ASP A 90 -7.74 1.50 -3.16
N SER A 91 -6.65 2.04 -2.57
CA SER A 91 -6.20 3.41 -2.83
C SER A 91 -5.76 3.66 -4.29
N LEU A 92 -5.22 2.65 -4.97
CA LEU A 92 -4.96 2.74 -6.42
C LEU A 92 -6.28 2.82 -7.22
N ARG A 93 -7.28 2.01 -6.86
CA ARG A 93 -8.61 2.03 -7.50
C ARG A 93 -9.35 3.35 -7.29
N GLU A 94 -9.20 3.99 -6.12
CA GLU A 94 -9.78 5.31 -5.83
C GLU A 94 -9.31 6.40 -6.80
N VAL A 95 -8.08 6.29 -7.32
CA VAL A 95 -7.54 7.19 -8.37
C VAL A 95 -7.64 6.60 -9.78
N GLY A 96 -8.40 5.52 -9.96
CA GLY A 96 -8.67 4.88 -11.26
C GLY A 96 -7.57 3.96 -11.79
N LEU A 97 -6.55 3.66 -10.98
CA LEU A 97 -5.43 2.79 -11.36
C LEU A 97 -5.70 1.33 -10.98
N VAL A 98 -5.36 0.41 -11.88
CA VAL A 98 -5.45 -1.03 -11.65
C VAL A 98 -4.14 -1.69 -12.10
N PRO A 99 -3.27 -2.12 -11.16
CA PRO A 99 -2.07 -2.89 -11.51
C PRO A 99 -2.42 -4.31 -11.98
N ASP A 100 -1.53 -4.94 -12.74
CA ASP A 100 -1.62 -6.35 -13.14
C ASP A 100 -1.56 -7.29 -11.92
N GLU A 101 -0.71 -6.95 -10.95
CA GLU A 101 -0.46 -7.73 -9.73
C GLU A 101 -0.21 -6.78 -8.54
N THR A 102 -0.72 -7.10 -7.35
CA THR A 102 -0.34 -6.44 -6.08
C THR A 102 -0.03 -7.52 -5.05
N TRP A 103 1.10 -7.43 -4.35
CA TRP A 103 1.54 -8.43 -3.38
C TRP A 103 2.34 -7.84 -2.22
N LEU A 104 2.39 -8.57 -1.11
CA LEU A 104 3.24 -8.24 0.02
C LEU A 104 4.69 -8.59 -0.35
N ALA A 105 5.58 -7.61 -0.36
CA ALA A 105 7.00 -7.84 -0.62
C ALA A 105 7.72 -8.29 0.67
N GLU A 106 7.49 -7.58 1.78
CA GLU A 106 8.10 -7.87 3.08
C GLU A 106 7.34 -7.21 4.24
N ARG A 107 7.51 -7.74 5.45
CA ARG A 107 7.18 -7.02 6.69
C ARG A 107 8.44 -6.32 7.18
N LEU A 108 8.35 -5.00 7.34
CA LEU A 108 9.44 -4.17 7.82
C LEU A 108 9.53 -4.25 9.37
N PRO A 109 10.69 -3.93 9.96
CA PRO A 109 10.90 -3.98 11.42
C PRO A 109 10.04 -2.96 12.19
#